data_AF-A0A1E3IZI5-F1
#
_entry.id   AF-A0A1E3IZI5-F1
#
_cell.length_a   1.000
_cell.length_b   1.000
_cell.length_c   1.000
_cell.angle_alpha   90.00
_cell.angle_beta   90.00
_cell.angle_gamma   90.00
#
_symmetry.space_group_name_H-M   'P 1'
#
loop_
_entity.id
_entity.type
_entity.pdbx_description
1 polymer ?
#
loop_
_entity_poly.entity_id
_entity_poly.type
_entity_poly.pdbx_seq_one_letter_code
_entity_poly.pdbx_strand_id
1 'polypeptide(L)'
;MTGQRFDPKNMLYRNLGNTGLRVPVFNYGGWLTVGYNQKGDIVRELMQAAFDSGINMFDNAESSKVLTVASIEKVKKLSKIAERLGGSMTNLALAWTLKHKGVSTCILGATKPEQIKENVKALDIYPKLTSEVMEEIEEILNNKPAPPPSSGRVSDDAQPM
;
A
#
# COMPACT_ATOMS: atom_id res chain seq x y z
N MET A 1 31.24 3.04 19.62
CA MET A 1 30.71 3.49 18.32
C MET A 1 29.23 3.78 18.47
N THR A 2 28.85 5.05 18.64
CA THR A 2 27.44 5.47 18.69
C THR A 2 26.95 5.66 17.26
N GLY A 3 26.59 4.56 16.58
CA GLY A 3 25.91 4.64 15.30
C GLY A 3 24.57 5.36 15.47
N GLN A 4 24.29 6.32 14.61
CA GLN A 4 23.04 7.08 14.63
C GLN A 4 21.87 6.10 14.49
N ARG A 5 21.05 5.96 15.55
CA ARG A 5 19.92 5.04 15.58
C ARG A 5 18.86 5.54 14.59
N PHE A 6 18.28 4.62 13.81
CA PHE A 6 17.22 4.94 12.85
C PHE A 6 16.03 5.63 13.54
N ASP A 7 15.56 6.74 12.97
CA ASP A 7 14.40 7.50 13.41
C ASP A 7 13.22 7.20 12.46
N PRO A 8 12.10 6.62 12.94
CA PRO A 8 11.00 6.18 12.09
C PRO A 8 10.13 7.32 11.51
N LYS A 9 10.32 8.60 11.88
CA LYS A 9 9.61 9.75 11.26
C LYS A 9 8.09 9.54 11.10
N ASN A 10 7.38 9.23 12.18
CA ASN A 10 5.94 8.91 12.22
C ASN A 10 5.48 7.71 11.34
N MET A 11 6.39 7.02 10.66
CA MET A 11 6.08 5.82 9.89
C MET A 11 5.53 4.73 10.80
N LEU A 12 4.42 4.12 10.37
CA LEU A 12 3.83 2.99 11.10
C LEU A 12 4.61 1.71 10.81
N TYR A 13 4.76 0.87 11.83
CA TYR A 13 5.45 -0.42 11.73
C TYR A 13 4.53 -1.57 12.10
N ARG A 14 4.49 -2.62 11.28
CA ARG A 14 3.74 -3.87 11.51
C ARG A 14 4.68 -5.05 11.70
N ASN A 15 4.16 -6.10 12.34
CA ASN A 15 4.88 -7.37 12.43
C ASN A 15 4.85 -8.06 11.07
N LEU A 16 6.00 -8.60 10.64
CA LEU A 16 6.08 -9.45 9.47
C LEU A 16 5.68 -10.87 9.86
N GLY A 17 4.37 -11.15 9.85
CA GLY A 17 3.83 -12.43 10.31
C GLY A 17 4.28 -12.77 11.73
N ASN A 18 4.68 -14.03 11.96
CA ASN A 18 5.15 -14.51 13.26
C ASN A 18 6.69 -14.58 13.37
N THR A 19 7.42 -13.78 12.58
CA THR A 19 8.89 -13.83 12.51
C THR A 19 9.60 -13.08 13.64
N GLY A 20 8.86 -12.25 14.40
CA GLY A 20 9.43 -11.30 15.36
C GLY A 20 10.01 -10.04 14.72
N LEU A 21 10.07 -9.97 13.38
CA LEU A 21 10.54 -8.78 12.66
C LEU A 21 9.43 -7.73 12.54
N ARG A 22 9.81 -6.46 12.61
CA ARG A 22 8.93 -5.32 12.34
C ARG A 22 9.36 -4.61 11.06
N VAL A 23 8.41 -4.36 10.18
CA VAL A 23 8.62 -3.69 8.89
C VAL A 23 7.77 -2.42 8.81
N PRO A 24 8.24 -1.37 8.11
CA PRO A 24 7.39 -0.20 7.84
C PRO A 24 6.19 -0.63 6.99
N VAL A 25 5.06 0.06 7.19
CA VAL A 25 3.84 -0.20 6.39
C VAL A 25 4.03 0.15 4.92
N PHE A 26 5.08 0.90 4.58
CA PHE A 26 5.43 1.27 3.22
C PHE A 26 6.83 0.78 2.87
N ASN A 27 6.97 0.24 1.66
CA ASN A 27 8.22 -0.23 1.06
C ASN A 27 8.36 0.43 -0.31
N TYR A 28 9.57 0.84 -0.71
CA TYR A 28 9.79 1.49 -2.01
C TYR A 28 10.15 0.48 -3.11
N GLY A 29 9.35 0.50 -4.18
CA GLY A 29 9.50 -0.33 -5.36
C GLY A 29 10.59 0.19 -6.31
N GLY A 30 11.70 -0.54 -6.46
CA GLY A 30 12.90 -0.12 -7.21
C GLY A 30 12.82 -0.22 -8.73
N TRP A 31 11.73 -0.72 -9.32
CA TRP A 31 11.66 -1.00 -10.76
C TRP A 31 11.78 0.27 -11.63
N LEU A 32 11.19 1.38 -11.21
CA LEU A 32 11.31 2.67 -11.91
C LEU A 32 12.71 3.30 -11.75
N THR A 33 13.50 2.82 -10.80
CA THR A 33 14.83 3.33 -10.44
C THR A 33 15.97 2.49 -11.04
N VAL A 34 15.78 1.17 -11.21
CA VAL A 34 16.84 0.26 -11.71
C VAL A 34 16.43 -0.46 -13.01
N GLY A 35 15.14 -0.66 -13.26
CA GLY A 35 14.63 -1.61 -14.25
C GLY A 35 14.44 -1.09 -15.67
N TYR A 36 14.20 0.21 -15.91
CA TYR A 36 13.95 0.64 -17.31
C TYR A 36 14.52 1.99 -17.80
N ASN A 37 14.66 3.08 -17.01
CA ASN A 37 14.99 4.38 -17.64
C ASN A 37 15.71 5.46 -16.79
N GLN A 38 16.13 5.20 -15.55
CA GLN A 38 16.76 6.24 -14.72
C GLN A 38 18.25 5.95 -14.49
N LYS A 39 19.11 6.87 -14.94
CA LYS A 39 20.57 6.83 -14.73
C LYS A 39 21.00 8.14 -14.07
N GLY A 40 21.85 8.08 -13.04
CA GLY A 40 22.42 9.25 -12.37
C GLY A 40 21.83 9.57 -10.99
N ASP A 41 21.98 10.81 -10.54
CA ASP A 41 21.71 11.26 -9.15
C ASP A 41 20.27 11.03 -8.68
N ILE A 42 19.31 10.96 -9.60
CA ILE A 42 17.88 10.78 -9.28
C ILE A 42 17.58 9.48 -8.52
N VAL A 43 18.36 8.41 -8.75
CA VAL A 43 18.22 7.14 -8.03
C VAL A 43 18.56 7.31 -6.54
N ARG A 44 19.64 8.06 -6.27
CA ARG A 44 20.05 8.40 -4.89
C ARG A 44 19.02 9.31 -4.23
N GLU A 45 18.51 10.30 -4.95
CA GLU A 45 17.49 11.23 -4.43
C GLU A 45 16.19 10.51 -4.06
N LEU A 46 15.74 9.56 -4.89
CA LEU A 46 14.55 8.74 -4.61
C LEU A 46 14.75 7.84 -3.39
N MET A 47 15.91 7.15 -3.29
CA MET A 47 16.22 6.33 -2.12
C MET A 47 16.35 7.18 -0.84
N GLN A 48 16.97 8.35 -0.92
CA GLN A 48 17.09 9.27 0.20
C GLN A 48 15.72 9.78 0.65
N ALA A 49 14.86 10.18 -0.29
CA ALA A 49 13.51 10.63 0.02
C ALA A 49 12.64 9.53 0.63
N ALA A 50 12.81 8.26 0.19
CA ALA A 50 12.17 7.11 0.82
C ALA A 50 12.64 6.94 2.27
N PHE A 51 13.95 6.98 2.49
CA PHE A 51 14.55 6.84 3.82
C PHE A 51 14.15 7.98 4.77
N ASP A 52 14.18 9.22 4.31
CA ASP A 52 13.77 10.41 5.08
C ASP A 52 12.27 10.37 5.43
N SER A 53 11.49 9.63 4.67
CA SER A 53 10.07 9.36 4.93
C SER A 53 9.83 8.13 5.83
N GLY A 54 10.88 7.50 6.35
CA GLY A 54 10.80 6.33 7.22
C GLY A 54 10.67 4.98 6.48
N ILE A 55 10.79 4.97 5.14
CA ILE A 55 10.78 3.75 4.34
C ILE A 55 12.21 3.18 4.30
N ASN A 56 12.42 2.04 4.96
CA ASN A 56 13.72 1.37 5.04
C ASN A 56 13.73 -0.05 4.45
N MET A 57 12.63 -0.44 3.79
CA MET A 57 12.48 -1.70 3.07
C MET A 57 12.33 -1.34 1.58
N PHE A 58 12.98 -2.11 0.70
CA PHE A 58 13.01 -1.90 -0.75
C PHE A 58 12.69 -3.23 -1.47
N ASP A 59 11.77 -3.24 -2.43
CA ASP A 59 11.33 -4.44 -3.16
C ASP A 59 11.26 -4.18 -4.68
N ASN A 60 11.27 -5.23 -5.51
CA ASN A 60 11.27 -5.10 -6.98
C ASN A 60 10.26 -6.07 -7.61
N ALA A 61 9.15 -5.56 -8.16
CA ALA A 61 8.13 -6.38 -8.80
C ALA A 61 7.46 -5.66 -10.01
N GLU A 62 7.16 -6.43 -11.06
CA GLU A 62 6.54 -6.00 -12.31
C GLU A 62 5.01 -6.21 -12.30
N SER A 63 4.26 -5.32 -12.97
CA SER A 63 3.08 -5.72 -13.77
C SER A 63 2.47 -4.53 -14.50
N SER A 64 2.22 -4.68 -15.80
CA SER A 64 1.50 -3.76 -16.66
C SER A 64 0.09 -4.29 -16.92
N LYS A 65 -0.96 -3.57 -16.48
CA LYS A 65 -2.34 -3.81 -16.90
C LYS A 65 -2.85 -2.63 -17.72
N VAL A 66 -3.52 -2.94 -18.83
CA VAL A 66 -4.20 -1.95 -19.68
C VAL A 66 -5.53 -1.57 -19.02
N LEU A 67 -5.79 -0.26 -18.86
CA LEU A 67 -7.04 0.26 -18.31
C LEU A 67 -8.17 0.17 -19.35
N THR A 68 -9.36 -0.27 -18.92
CA THR A 68 -10.57 -0.31 -19.76
C THR A 68 -11.50 0.88 -19.49
N VAL A 69 -12.39 1.22 -20.41
CA VAL A 69 -13.38 2.31 -20.23
C VAL A 69 -14.26 2.14 -18.99
N ALA A 70 -14.67 0.91 -18.67
CA ALA A 70 -15.41 0.59 -17.45
C ALA A 70 -14.58 0.84 -16.17
N SER A 71 -13.26 0.69 -16.25
CA SER A 71 -12.36 0.99 -15.14
C SER A 71 -12.25 2.50 -14.89
N ILE A 72 -12.38 3.34 -15.93
CA ILE A 72 -12.26 4.80 -15.83
C ILE A 72 -13.42 5.40 -15.03
N GLU A 73 -14.66 4.93 -15.21
CA GLU A 73 -15.81 5.46 -14.46
C GLU A 73 -15.73 5.15 -12.96
N LYS A 74 -15.29 3.93 -12.61
CA LYS A 74 -15.05 3.55 -11.21
C LYS A 74 -13.95 4.41 -10.60
N VAL A 75 -12.84 4.61 -11.33
CA VAL A 75 -11.76 5.51 -10.88
C VAL A 75 -12.27 6.93 -10.64
N LYS A 76 -13.13 7.49 -11.52
CA LYS A 76 -13.73 8.82 -11.29
C LYS A 76 -14.54 8.89 -10.00
N LYS A 77 -15.32 7.84 -9.67
CA LYS A 77 -16.09 7.80 -8.42
C LYS A 77 -15.17 7.69 -7.21
N LEU A 78 -14.15 6.84 -7.25
CA LEU A 78 -13.17 6.69 -6.18
C LEU A 78 -12.34 7.96 -5.96
N SER A 79 -12.01 8.71 -7.02
CA SER A 79 -11.33 10.00 -6.90
C SER A 79 -12.14 10.99 -6.08
N LYS A 80 -13.47 11.03 -6.22
CA LYS A 80 -14.34 11.89 -5.40
C LYS A 80 -14.30 11.52 -3.93
N ILE A 81 -14.21 10.22 -3.61
CA ILE A 81 -14.01 9.76 -2.23
C ILE A 81 -12.66 10.23 -1.72
N ALA A 82 -11.59 10.05 -2.50
CA ALA A 82 -10.25 10.48 -2.13
C ALA A 82 -10.21 11.99 -1.82
N GLU A 83 -10.77 12.81 -2.71
CA GLU A 83 -10.89 14.27 -2.55
C GLU A 83 -11.66 14.63 -1.27
N ARG A 84 -12.80 13.97 -1.02
CA ARG A 84 -13.60 14.16 0.20
C ARG A 84 -12.80 13.81 1.48
N LEU A 85 -11.91 12.84 1.41
CA LEU A 85 -11.03 12.45 2.53
C LEU A 85 -9.77 13.31 2.65
N GLY A 86 -9.55 14.24 1.71
CA GLY A 86 -8.46 15.19 1.71
C GLY A 86 -7.16 14.68 1.07
N GLY A 87 -7.23 13.77 0.10
CA GLY A 87 -6.04 13.40 -0.68
C GLY A 87 -6.33 12.84 -2.06
N SER A 88 -5.30 12.26 -2.68
CA SER A 88 -5.38 11.79 -4.06
C SER A 88 -5.90 10.36 -4.18
N MET A 89 -6.29 9.95 -5.39
CA MET A 89 -6.64 8.55 -5.69
C MET A 89 -5.52 7.58 -5.30
N THR A 90 -4.25 7.99 -5.47
CA THR A 90 -3.09 7.21 -5.03
C THR A 90 -3.06 7.05 -3.51
N ASN A 91 -3.33 8.13 -2.76
CA ASN A 91 -3.39 8.05 -1.31
C ASN A 91 -4.51 7.12 -0.84
N LEU A 92 -5.68 7.17 -1.47
CA LEU A 92 -6.81 6.30 -1.17
C LEU A 92 -6.45 4.83 -1.42
N ALA A 93 -5.84 4.50 -2.56
CA ALA A 93 -5.45 3.13 -2.91
C ALA A 93 -4.42 2.55 -1.93
N LEU A 94 -3.40 3.34 -1.56
CA LEU A 94 -2.39 2.95 -0.57
C LEU A 94 -3.03 2.74 0.82
N ALA A 95 -3.87 3.68 1.27
CA ALA A 95 -4.55 3.59 2.56
C ALA A 95 -5.50 2.38 2.62
N TRP A 96 -6.25 2.11 1.55
CA TRP A 96 -7.14 0.96 1.42
C TRP A 96 -6.36 -0.36 1.52
N THR A 97 -5.23 -0.45 0.80
CA THR A 97 -4.33 -1.63 0.86
C THR A 97 -3.87 -1.89 2.30
N LEU A 98 -3.51 -0.82 3.03
CA LEU A 98 -3.11 -0.92 4.43
C LEU A 98 -4.26 -1.29 5.38
N LYS A 99 -5.53 -1.09 5.03
CA LYS A 99 -6.66 -1.43 5.91
C LYS A 99 -6.82 -2.94 6.11
N HIS A 100 -6.33 -3.75 5.18
CA HIS A 100 -6.43 -5.21 5.24
C HIS A 100 -5.43 -5.81 6.24
N LYS A 101 -5.92 -6.61 7.19
CA LYS A 101 -5.11 -7.22 8.28
C LYS A 101 -3.98 -8.13 7.78
N GLY A 102 -4.15 -8.76 6.61
CA GLY A 102 -3.13 -9.63 6.01
C GLY A 102 -1.94 -8.86 5.41
N VAL A 103 -2.06 -7.54 5.23
CA VAL A 103 -1.02 -6.72 4.62
C VAL A 103 -0.07 -6.20 5.69
N SER A 104 1.19 -6.65 5.65
CA SER A 104 2.23 -6.15 6.55
C SER A 104 2.90 -4.88 6.01
N THR A 105 3.06 -4.78 4.69
CA THR A 105 3.64 -3.63 4.00
C THR A 105 3.02 -3.46 2.61
N CYS A 106 2.99 -2.24 2.10
CA CYS A 106 2.50 -1.87 0.78
C CYS A 106 3.65 -1.25 -0.03
N ILE A 107 3.83 -1.73 -1.26
CA ILE A 107 4.88 -1.23 -2.15
C ILE A 107 4.38 0.06 -2.82
N LEU A 108 5.17 1.12 -2.73
CA LEU A 108 4.94 2.37 -3.46
C LEU A 108 5.97 2.53 -4.60
N GLY A 109 5.47 2.97 -5.75
CA GLY A 109 6.30 3.42 -6.87
C GLY A 109 6.41 4.94 -6.88
N ALA A 110 7.57 5.46 -7.28
CA ALA A 110 7.80 6.87 -7.56
C ALA A 110 8.90 7.04 -8.60
N THR A 111 8.73 8.00 -9.50
CA THR A 111 9.75 8.49 -10.43
C THR A 111 10.34 9.84 -9.99
N LYS A 112 9.71 10.55 -9.05
CA LYS A 112 10.19 11.81 -8.49
C LYS A 112 10.10 11.81 -6.94
N PRO A 113 11.06 12.42 -6.22
CA PRO A 113 11.07 12.46 -4.75
C PRO A 113 9.78 13.00 -4.12
N GLU A 114 9.13 13.96 -4.76
CA GLU A 114 7.88 14.56 -4.26
C GLU A 114 6.74 13.54 -4.22
N GLN A 115 6.75 12.55 -5.12
CA GLN A 115 5.74 11.49 -5.13
C GLN A 115 5.89 10.56 -3.92
N ILE A 116 7.10 10.39 -3.38
CA ILE A 116 7.29 9.61 -2.15
C ILE A 116 6.63 10.34 -0.98
N LYS A 117 6.90 11.64 -0.84
CA LYS A 117 6.27 12.48 0.17
C LYS A 117 4.75 12.50 0.02
N GLU A 118 4.26 12.57 -1.21
CA GLU A 118 2.83 12.51 -1.50
C GLU A 118 2.23 11.16 -1.14
N ASN A 119 2.85 10.04 -1.52
CA ASN A 119 2.38 8.69 -1.22
C ASN A 119 2.25 8.45 0.29
N VAL A 120 3.20 8.96 1.09
CA VAL A 120 3.21 8.82 2.55
C VAL A 120 2.01 9.50 3.21
N LYS A 121 1.43 10.55 2.61
CA LYS A 121 0.18 11.17 3.08
C LYS A 121 -1.02 10.22 3.05
N ALA A 122 -0.90 9.04 2.45
CA ALA A 122 -1.88 7.97 2.63
C ALA A 122 -2.11 7.60 4.11
N LEU A 123 -1.13 7.83 5.00
CA LEU A 123 -1.30 7.66 6.44
C LEU A 123 -2.30 8.65 7.05
N ASP A 124 -2.51 9.82 6.43
CA ASP A 124 -3.52 10.79 6.89
C ASP A 124 -4.94 10.37 6.50
N ILE A 125 -5.09 9.60 5.41
CA ILE A 125 -6.36 9.03 4.95
C ILE A 125 -6.68 7.72 5.68
N TYR A 126 -5.66 6.91 5.97
CA TYR A 126 -5.80 5.60 6.63
C TYR A 126 -6.77 5.57 7.83
N PRO A 127 -6.71 6.49 8.82
CA PRO A 127 -7.64 6.47 9.95
C PRO A 127 -9.07 6.87 9.55
N LYS A 128 -9.25 7.58 8.43
CA LYS A 128 -10.56 8.05 7.92
C LYS A 128 -11.32 7.00 7.11
N LEU A 129 -10.68 5.86 6.78
CA LEU A 129 -11.35 4.72 6.16
C LEU A 129 -12.21 3.98 7.20
N THR A 130 -13.36 4.55 7.53
CA THR A 130 -14.37 3.95 8.41
C THR A 130 -15.06 2.77 7.71
N SER A 131 -15.88 2.02 8.45
CA SER A 131 -16.65 0.93 7.85
C SER A 131 -17.58 1.42 6.74
N GLU A 132 -18.22 2.58 6.93
CA GLU A 132 -19.12 3.15 5.90
C GLU A 132 -18.36 3.53 4.63
N VAL A 133 -17.17 4.15 4.78
CA VAL A 133 -16.33 4.52 3.62
C VAL A 133 -15.83 3.25 2.90
N MET A 134 -15.49 2.21 3.65
CA MET A 134 -15.07 0.93 3.06
C MET A 134 -16.22 0.26 2.31
N GLU A 135 -17.45 0.29 2.83
CA GLU A 135 -18.64 -0.21 2.16
C GLU A 135 -18.92 0.54 0.85
N GLU A 136 -18.83 1.88 0.86
CA GLU A 136 -18.99 2.71 -0.35
C GLU A 136 -17.95 2.36 -1.44
N ILE A 137 -16.69 2.10 -1.04
CA ILE A 137 -15.63 1.65 -1.96
C ILE A 137 -15.98 0.28 -2.55
N GLU A 138 -16.43 -0.68 -1.73
CA GLU A 138 -16.82 -2.01 -2.18
C GLU A 138 -18.00 -1.97 -3.16
N GLU A 139 -18.99 -1.10 -2.93
CA GLU A 139 -20.11 -0.89 -3.86
C GLU A 139 -19.66 -0.34 -5.22
N ILE A 140 -18.71 0.61 -5.24
CA ILE A 140 -18.16 1.15 -6.49
C ILE A 140 -17.37 0.08 -7.24
N LEU A 141 -16.54 -0.70 -6.53
CA LEU A 141 -15.70 -1.71 -7.13
C LEU A 141 -16.52 -2.90 -7.62
N ASN A 142 -17.49 -3.37 -6.84
CA ASN A 142 -18.39 -4.48 -7.12
C ASN A 142 -17.69 -5.65 -7.85
N ASN A 143 -16.56 -6.09 -7.30
CA ASN A 143 -15.67 -7.07 -7.91
C ASN A 143 -15.18 -8.14 -6.92
N LYS A 144 -15.88 -8.28 -5.78
CA LYS A 144 -15.52 -9.22 -4.72
C LYS A 144 -15.45 -10.65 -5.31
N PRO A 145 -14.31 -11.36 -5.17
CA PRO A 145 -14.19 -12.70 -5.70
C PRO A 145 -15.16 -13.65 -4.97
N ALA A 146 -15.62 -14.69 -5.68
CA ALA A 146 -16.34 -15.78 -5.05
C ALA A 146 -15.46 -16.40 -3.93
N PRO A 147 -16.07 -16.83 -2.81
CA PRO A 147 -15.31 -17.53 -1.78
C PRO A 147 -14.58 -18.74 -2.41
N PRO A 148 -13.36 -19.06 -1.97
CA PRO A 148 -12.67 -20.25 -2.46
C PRO A 148 -13.59 -21.46 -2.22
N PRO A 149 -13.65 -22.42 -3.16
CA PRO A 149 -14.40 -23.65 -2.93
C PRO A 149 -13.92 -24.25 -1.60
N SER A 150 -14.86 -24.66 -0.73
CA SER A 150 -14.51 -25.37 0.50
C SER A 150 -13.68 -26.59 0.08
N SER A 151 -12.38 -26.55 0.34
CA SER A 151 -11.43 -27.54 -0.11
C SER A 151 -11.52 -28.80 0.74
N GLY A 152 -12.72 -29.40 0.85
CA GLY A 152 -12.98 -30.73 1.40
C GLY A 152 -12.50 -30.99 2.83
N ARG A 153 -11.89 -30.03 3.52
CA ARG A 153 -11.57 -30.14 4.94
C ARG A 153 -12.85 -29.80 5.69
N VAL A 154 -13.61 -30.83 6.00
CA VAL A 154 -14.48 -30.83 7.17
C VAL A 154 -13.60 -30.33 8.32
N SER A 155 -14.01 -29.27 9.01
CA SER A 155 -13.34 -28.93 10.26
C SER A 155 -13.53 -30.11 11.20
N ASP A 156 -12.44 -30.78 11.59
CA ASP A 156 -12.45 -31.82 12.62
C ASP A 156 -12.91 -31.29 13.99
N ASP A 157 -13.16 -29.98 14.10
CA ASP A 157 -13.71 -29.31 15.29
C ASP A 157 -15.25 -29.44 15.43
N ALA A 158 -15.89 -30.28 14.61
CA ALA A 158 -17.26 -30.73 14.86
C ALA A 158 -17.26 -32.16 15.43
N GLN A 159 -16.77 -32.33 16.65
CA GLN A 159 -17.21 -33.45 17.49
C GLN A 159 -18.28 -32.97 18.47
N PRO A 160 -19.43 -33.65 18.55
CA PRO A 160 -20.49 -33.27 19.47
C PRO A 160 -20.18 -33.74 20.89
N MET A 161 -20.29 -32.81 21.85
CA MET A 161 -20.98 -33.05 23.12
C MET A 161 -21.85 -31.84 23.44
#